data_AF-A0A2H5QTH2-F1
#
_entry.id   AF-A0A2H5QTH2-F1
#
_cell.length_a   1.000
_cell.length_b   1.000
_cell.length_c   1.000
_cell.angle_alpha   90.00
_cell.angle_beta   90.00
_cell.angle_gamma   90.00
#
_symmetry.space_group_name_H-M   'P 1'
#
loop_
_entity.id
_entity.type
_entity.pdbx_description
1 polymer ?
#
loop_
_entity_poly.entity_id
_entity_poly.type
_entity_poly.pdbx_seq_one_letter_code
_entity_poly.pdbx_strand_id
1 'polypeptide(L)'
;MGNVCHLFLTREKAYFLHNLLSGEGIQCVAQFHKETLFDDYCISSQNEDCIAFAVDISLLQCAVRSSVSICSEIGAAGSAANRLQIKLVKTLPPNCTQAMPFLTFETKGYKSAVIQDVPISKPLSRAQGLELQTALDMAQDIPPTLVQVPDLNQLQNFVDRMKRVGDLLNVSIYKYQQL
;
A
#
# COMPACT_ATOMS: atom_id res chain seq x y z
N MET A 1 -8.52 6.20 -9.15
CA MET A 1 -7.42 5.23 -9.03
C MET A 1 -8.02 3.85 -9.22
N GLY A 2 -7.32 2.94 -9.89
CA GLY A 2 -7.80 1.57 -10.08
C GLY A 2 -7.88 0.82 -8.75
N ASN A 3 -8.64 -0.27 -8.71
CA ASN A 3 -8.93 -1.01 -7.48
C ASN A 3 -7.84 -2.00 -7.07
N VAL A 4 -6.78 -2.17 -7.87
CA VAL A 4 -5.71 -3.14 -7.60
C VAL A 4 -4.41 -2.43 -7.24
N CYS A 5 -3.76 -2.90 -6.18
CA CYS A 5 -2.45 -2.45 -5.74
C CYS A 5 -1.51 -3.66 -5.64
N HIS A 6 -0.25 -3.50 -6.03
CA HIS A 6 0.79 -4.46 -5.74
C HIS A 6 1.44 -4.11 -4.40
N LEU A 7 1.38 -5.04 -3.45
CA LEU A 7 2.24 -4.97 -2.28
C LEU A 7 3.56 -5.63 -2.63
N PHE A 8 4.65 -4.93 -2.35
CA PHE A 8 6.00 -5.48 -2.48
C PHE A 8 6.70 -5.36 -1.12
N LEU A 9 7.00 -6.51 -0.55
CA LEU A 9 7.54 -6.66 0.79
C LEU A 9 8.97 -7.17 0.69
N THR A 10 9.88 -6.47 1.36
CA THR A 10 11.31 -6.78 1.44
C THR A 10 11.73 -6.81 2.90
N ARG A 11 12.95 -7.28 3.18
CA ARG A 11 13.50 -7.29 4.55
C ARG A 11 13.50 -5.92 5.24
N GLU A 12 13.53 -4.81 4.49
CA GLU A 12 13.67 -3.46 5.05
C GLU A 12 12.45 -2.56 4.84
N LYS A 13 11.70 -2.80 3.77
CA LYS A 13 10.69 -1.87 3.28
C LYS A 13 9.44 -2.60 2.81
N ALA A 14 8.31 -1.94 3.01
CA ALA A 14 7.03 -2.29 2.40
C ALA A 14 6.64 -1.20 1.39
N TYR A 15 6.25 -1.63 0.21
CA TYR A 15 5.81 -0.76 -0.87
C TYR A 15 4.36 -1.07 -1.26
N PHE A 16 3.60 -0.01 -1.52
CA PHE A 16 2.27 -0.07 -2.14
C PHE A 16 2.38 0.59 -3.51
N LEU A 17 2.17 -0.20 -4.55
CA LEU A 17 2.48 0.16 -5.93
C LEU A 17 1.21 0.08 -6.78
N HIS A 18 0.76 1.22 -7.29
CA HIS A 18 -0.40 1.30 -8.19
C HIS A 18 0.05 1.63 -9.61
N ASN A 19 -0.46 0.88 -10.58
CA ASN A 19 -0.20 1.05 -12.02
C ASN A 19 1.28 1.07 -12.47
N LEU A 20 2.19 0.59 -11.62
CA LEU A 20 3.62 0.60 -11.94
C LEU A 20 3.97 -0.37 -13.08
N LEU A 21 3.33 -1.54 -13.12
CA LEU A 21 3.55 -2.56 -14.16
C LEU A 21 2.66 -2.37 -15.41
N SER A 22 1.53 -1.69 -15.29
CA SER A 22 0.59 -1.54 -16.41
C SER A 22 1.03 -0.47 -17.41
N GLY A 23 1.86 0.50 -17.00
CA GLY A 23 2.25 1.64 -17.82
C GLY A 23 1.10 2.60 -18.17
N GLU A 24 -0.13 2.29 -17.76
CA GLU A 24 -1.33 3.08 -18.05
C GLU A 24 -1.80 3.88 -16.83
N GLY A 25 -2.16 5.14 -17.07
CA GLY A 25 -2.72 6.04 -16.06
C GLY A 25 -1.69 6.56 -15.06
N ILE A 26 -2.19 7.01 -13.90
CA ILE A 26 -1.35 7.59 -12.84
C ILE A 26 -0.70 6.47 -12.04
N GLN A 27 0.63 6.51 -11.96
CA GLN A 27 1.40 5.65 -11.08
C GLN A 27 1.43 6.23 -9.66
N CYS A 28 1.33 5.37 -8.65
CA CYS A 28 1.47 5.76 -7.24
C CYS A 28 2.41 4.78 -6.54
N VAL A 29 3.38 5.33 -5.82
CA VAL A 29 4.36 4.60 -5.02
C VAL A 29 4.31 5.14 -3.60
N ALA A 30 3.88 4.31 -2.66
CA ALA A 30 4.02 4.60 -1.24
C ALA A 30 5.03 3.63 -0.63
N GLN A 31 6.09 4.17 -0.04
CA GLN A 31 7.19 3.41 0.54
C GLN A 31 7.27 3.69 2.04
N PHE A 32 7.42 2.64 2.82
CA PHE A 32 7.63 2.72 4.26
C PHE A 32 8.79 1.83 4.69
N HIS A 33 9.59 2.28 5.64
CA HIS A 33 10.50 1.39 6.37
C HIS A 33 9.68 0.44 7.25
N LYS A 34 10.11 -0.82 7.38
CA LYS A 34 9.39 -1.83 8.17
C LYS A 34 9.16 -1.37 9.60
N GLU A 35 10.13 -0.69 10.20
CA GLU A 35 10.12 -0.22 11.58
C GLU A 35 9.10 0.91 11.81
N THR A 36 8.68 1.59 10.74
CA THR A 36 7.62 2.60 10.81
C THR A 36 6.24 1.97 10.83
N LEU A 37 6.07 0.78 10.24
CA LEU A 37 4.78 0.11 10.11
C LEU A 37 4.55 -1.01 11.12
N PHE A 38 5.61 -1.69 11.55
CA PHE A 38 5.52 -2.94 12.29
C PHE A 38 6.44 -2.91 13.51
N ASP A 39 5.90 -3.28 14.67
CA ASP A 39 6.72 -3.58 15.85
C ASP A 39 7.52 -4.88 15.64
N ASP A 40 6.90 -5.88 15.01
CA ASP A 40 7.50 -7.16 14.65
C ASP A 40 7.28 -7.45 13.16
N TYR A 41 8.36 -7.76 12.44
CA TYR A 41 8.33 -8.04 11.00
C TYR A 41 9.21 -9.25 10.67
N CYS A 42 8.62 -10.27 10.05
CA CYS A 42 9.31 -11.47 9.61
C CYS A 42 8.85 -11.84 8.20
N ILE A 43 9.81 -12.00 7.28
CA ILE A 43 9.58 -12.40 5.90
C ILE A 43 10.58 -13.49 5.52
N SER A 44 10.08 -14.52 4.85
CA SER A 44 10.89 -15.61 4.30
C SER A 44 10.39 -15.97 2.91
N SER A 45 11.28 -15.97 1.92
CA SER A 45 10.97 -16.30 0.53
C SER A 45 12.17 -16.87 -0.18
N GLN A 46 11.93 -17.80 -1.12
CA GLN A 46 12.97 -18.31 -2.03
C GLN A 46 13.46 -17.24 -3.02
N ASN A 47 12.76 -16.10 -3.09
CA ASN A 47 13.13 -14.96 -3.93
C ASN A 47 13.81 -13.88 -3.09
N GLU A 48 14.94 -14.21 -2.47
CA GLU A 48 15.76 -13.28 -1.67
C GLU A 48 14.96 -12.57 -0.55
N ASP A 49 14.06 -13.30 0.12
CA ASP A 49 13.14 -12.76 1.13
C ASP A 49 12.32 -11.55 0.66
N CYS A 50 12.06 -11.51 -0.64
CA CYS A 50 11.17 -10.56 -1.27
C CYS A 50 9.89 -11.27 -1.72
N ILE A 51 8.74 -10.65 -1.45
CA ILE A 51 7.42 -11.17 -1.82
C ILE A 51 6.62 -10.01 -2.42
N ALA A 52 6.11 -10.19 -3.63
CA ALA A 52 5.20 -9.27 -4.27
C ALA A 52 3.89 -9.97 -4.65
N PHE A 53 2.75 -9.29 -4.50
CA PHE A 53 1.45 -9.80 -4.95
C PHE A 53 0.47 -8.63 -5.17
N ALA A 54 -0.54 -8.87 -5.99
CA ALA A 54 -1.65 -7.95 -6.18
C ALA A 54 -2.75 -8.19 -5.14
N VAL A 55 -3.39 -7.10 -4.70
CA VAL A 55 -4.53 -7.12 -3.79
C VAL A 55 -5.57 -6.08 -4.23
N ASP A 56 -6.83 -6.36 -3.98
CA ASP A 56 -7.90 -5.36 -4.11
C ASP A 56 -7.83 -4.36 -2.96
N ILE A 57 -7.71 -3.08 -3.30
CA ILE A 57 -7.57 -1.96 -2.36
C ILE A 57 -8.81 -1.84 -1.46
N SER A 58 -10.01 -2.08 -1.98
CA SER A 58 -11.25 -1.98 -1.22
C SER A 58 -11.31 -3.05 -0.14
N LEU A 59 -10.91 -4.29 -0.48
CA LEU A 59 -10.83 -5.39 0.48
C LEU A 59 -9.75 -5.16 1.53
N LEU A 60 -8.58 -4.69 1.11
CA LEU A 60 -7.49 -4.34 2.02
C LEU A 60 -7.91 -3.23 2.99
N GLN A 61 -8.51 -2.15 2.48
CA GLN A 61 -8.99 -1.04 3.29
C GLN A 61 -10.08 -1.47 4.26
N CYS A 62 -11.02 -2.32 3.82
CA CYS A 62 -12.05 -2.89 4.67
C CYS A 62 -11.42 -3.67 5.83
N ALA A 63 -10.45 -4.56 5.56
CA ALA A 63 -9.77 -5.33 6.59
C ALA A 63 -9.01 -4.47 7.61
N VAL A 64 -8.31 -3.44 7.14
CA VAL A 64 -7.63 -2.49 8.03
C VAL A 64 -8.64 -1.72 8.88
N ARG A 65 -9.74 -1.22 8.30
CA ARG A 65 -10.76 -0.47 9.05
C ARG A 65 -11.48 -1.32 10.09
N SER A 66 -11.82 -2.57 9.76
CA SER A 66 -12.42 -3.52 10.70
C SER A 66 -11.48 -3.76 11.89
N SER A 67 -10.18 -3.93 11.61
CA SER A 67 -9.15 -4.12 12.64
C SER A 67 -9.03 -2.92 13.56
N VAL A 68 -8.92 -1.70 13.00
CA VAL A 68 -8.82 -0.44 13.78
C VAL A 68 -10.05 -0.22 14.67
N SER A 69 -11.24 -0.57 14.19
CA SER A 69 -12.49 -0.39 14.94
C SER A 69 -12.53 -1.23 16.24
N ILE A 70 -11.89 -2.40 16.24
CA ILE A 70 -11.77 -3.25 17.45
C ILE A 70 -10.67 -2.74 18.38
N CYS A 71 -9.57 -2.21 17.83
CA CYS A 71 -8.48 -1.64 18.62
C CYS A 71 -8.91 -0.38 19.41
N SER A 72 -9.79 0.46 18.85
CA SER A 72 -10.22 1.70 19.49
C SER A 72 -11.10 1.47 20.74
N GLU A 73 -11.81 0.34 20.84
CA GLU A 73 -12.57 -0.04 22.04
C GLU A 73 -11.69 -0.25 23.28
N ILE A 74 -10.37 -0.45 23.10
CA ILE A 74 -9.40 -0.75 24.17
C ILE A 74 -8.75 0.54 24.72
N GLY A 75 -8.98 1.69 24.08
CA GLY A 75 -8.34 2.99 24.38
C GLY A 75 -8.58 3.59 25.77
N ALA A 76 -9.27 2.88 26.68
CA ALA A 76 -9.49 3.30 28.07
C ALA A 76 -8.68 2.50 29.12
N ALA A 77 -8.03 1.38 28.76
CA ALA A 77 -7.40 0.50 29.73
C ALA A 77 -6.04 -0.04 29.25
N GLY A 78 -5.03 0.83 29.21
CA GLY A 78 -3.60 0.55 29.51
C GLY A 78 -2.86 -0.66 28.90
N SER A 79 -3.45 -1.45 28.01
CA SER A 79 -2.83 -2.68 27.50
C SER A 79 -2.39 -2.51 26.07
N ALA A 80 -1.07 -2.36 25.88
CA ALA A 80 -0.38 -2.29 24.59
C ALA A 80 -0.38 -3.61 23.78
N ALA A 81 -1.24 -4.57 24.15
CA ALA A 81 -1.13 -5.98 23.75
C ALA A 81 -1.98 -6.40 22.53
N ASN A 82 -2.73 -5.48 21.92
CA ASN A 82 -3.67 -5.80 20.83
C ASN A 82 -3.27 -5.12 19.52
N ARG A 83 -2.05 -5.39 19.07
CA ARG A 83 -1.48 -4.90 17.82
C ARG A 83 -1.95 -5.83 16.69
N LEU A 84 -2.67 -5.27 15.73
CA LEU A 84 -3.09 -5.96 14.50
C LEU A 84 -1.98 -6.88 13.98
N GLN A 85 -2.28 -8.17 13.81
CA GLN A 85 -1.38 -9.13 13.23
C GLN A 85 -1.76 -9.41 11.78
N ILE A 86 -0.78 -9.34 10.89
CA ILE A 86 -0.96 -9.60 9.46
C ILE A 86 -0.14 -10.83 9.09
N LYS A 87 -0.77 -11.84 8.48
CA LYS A 87 -0.13 -13.09 8.08
C LYS A 87 -0.40 -13.41 6.63
N LEU A 88 0.63 -13.84 5.92
CA LEU A 88 0.48 -14.45 4.61
C LEU A 88 0.16 -15.93 4.79
N VAL A 89 -1.05 -16.35 4.44
CA VAL A 89 -1.54 -17.72 4.64
C VAL A 89 -1.95 -18.33 3.31
N LYS A 90 -1.63 -19.60 3.11
CA LYS A 90 -2.14 -20.38 1.98
C LYS A 90 -3.13 -21.41 2.52
N THR A 91 -4.41 -21.21 2.23
CA THR A 91 -5.49 -22.09 2.70
C THR A 91 -6.16 -22.79 1.52
N LEU A 92 -6.74 -23.97 1.77
CA LEU A 92 -7.62 -24.65 0.82
C LEU A 92 -9.05 -24.49 1.32
N PRO A 93 -9.85 -23.56 0.73
CA PRO A 93 -11.23 -23.38 1.15
C PRO A 93 -12.05 -24.66 0.96
N PRO A 94 -13.06 -24.92 1.81
CA PRO A 94 -14.01 -25.99 1.57
C PRO A 94 -14.65 -25.81 0.18
N ASN A 95 -14.66 -26.86 -0.64
CA ASN A 95 -15.13 -26.89 -2.03
C ASN A 95 -14.17 -26.34 -3.11
N CYS A 96 -12.95 -25.91 -2.75
CA CYS A 96 -11.92 -25.59 -3.73
C CYS A 96 -11.00 -26.80 -3.98
N THR A 97 -10.56 -26.97 -5.23
CA THR A 97 -9.55 -27.97 -5.61
C THR A 97 -8.12 -27.41 -5.58
N GLN A 98 -7.98 -26.08 -5.47
CA GLN A 98 -6.69 -25.40 -5.44
C GLN A 98 -6.60 -24.49 -4.22
N ALA A 99 -5.45 -24.57 -3.53
CA ALA A 99 -5.16 -23.71 -2.40
C ALA A 99 -4.90 -22.27 -2.87
N MET A 100 -5.52 -21.31 -2.21
CA MET A 100 -5.45 -19.89 -2.53
C MET A 100 -4.66 -19.12 -1.46
N PRO A 101 -3.85 -18.14 -1.87
CA PRO A 101 -3.14 -17.28 -0.92
C PRO A 101 -4.06 -16.16 -0.41
N PHE A 102 -3.96 -15.87 0.88
CA PHE A 102 -4.67 -14.81 1.58
C PHE A 102 -3.70 -13.99 2.44
N LEU A 103 -4.01 -12.71 2.59
CA LEU A 103 -3.43 -11.86 3.61
C LEU A 103 -4.44 -11.78 4.76
N THR A 104 -4.18 -12.50 5.84
CA THR A 104 -5.05 -12.60 7.01
C THR A 104 -4.75 -11.47 7.99
N PHE A 105 -5.78 -10.71 8.35
CA PHE A 105 -5.76 -9.67 9.37
C PHE A 105 -6.43 -10.24 10.64
N GLU A 106 -5.65 -10.38 11.70
CA GLU A 106 -6.10 -10.88 13.00
C GLU A 106 -5.97 -9.77 14.05
N THR A 107 -7.09 -9.36 14.64
CA THR A 107 -7.13 -8.39 15.72
C THR A 107 -7.93 -8.96 16.89
N LYS A 108 -7.36 -8.91 18.10
CA LYS A 108 -8.01 -9.36 19.33
C LYS A 108 -8.46 -8.14 20.13
N GLY A 109 -9.75 -8.05 20.39
CA GLY A 109 -10.39 -7.11 21.29
C GLY A 109 -10.44 -7.65 22.73
N TYR A 110 -11.01 -6.87 23.65
CA TYR A 110 -11.20 -7.29 25.04
C TYR A 110 -12.22 -8.45 25.18
N LYS A 111 -13.26 -8.48 24.34
CA LYS A 111 -14.34 -9.50 24.34
C LYS A 111 -14.60 -10.14 22.97
N SER A 112 -13.92 -9.68 21.94
CA SER A 112 -14.16 -10.05 20.54
C SER A 112 -12.84 -10.26 19.84
N ALA A 113 -12.84 -10.98 18.74
CA ALA A 113 -11.70 -11.04 17.83
C ALA A 113 -12.24 -10.96 16.40
N VAL A 114 -11.51 -10.26 15.54
CA VAL A 114 -11.80 -10.17 14.11
C VAL A 114 -10.67 -10.84 13.37
N ILE A 115 -11.03 -11.82 12.53
CA ILE A 115 -10.15 -12.46 11.58
C ILE A 115 -10.75 -12.21 10.22
N GLN A 116 -10.00 -11.55 9.34
CA GLN A 116 -10.43 -11.24 7.99
C GLN A 116 -9.37 -11.68 7.00
N ASP A 117 -9.73 -12.62 6.14
CA ASP A 117 -8.88 -13.09 5.04
C ASP A 117 -9.11 -12.22 3.80
N VAL A 118 -8.06 -11.50 3.39
CA VAL A 118 -8.07 -10.72 2.15
C VAL A 118 -7.47 -11.57 1.03
N PRO A 119 -8.23 -11.93 -0.02
CA PRO A 119 -7.69 -12.68 -1.13
C PRO A 119 -6.62 -11.86 -1.86
N ILE A 120 -5.51 -12.50 -2.20
CA ILE A 120 -4.43 -11.89 -2.97
C ILE A 120 -4.16 -12.72 -4.22
N SER A 121 -3.45 -12.12 -5.18
CA SER A 121 -2.92 -12.89 -6.30
C SER A 121 -1.92 -13.93 -5.83
N LYS A 122 -1.58 -14.86 -6.73
CA LYS A 122 -0.36 -15.65 -6.54
C LYS A 122 0.83 -14.70 -6.37
N PRO A 123 1.75 -14.97 -5.44
CA PRO A 123 3.00 -14.23 -5.35
C PRO A 123 3.69 -14.21 -6.71
N LEU A 124 4.23 -13.05 -7.08
CA LEU A 124 4.92 -12.85 -8.33
C LEU A 124 6.12 -13.81 -8.42
N SER A 125 6.36 -14.31 -9.63
CA SER A 125 7.57 -15.08 -9.93
C SER A 125 8.83 -14.21 -9.80
N ARG A 126 10.00 -14.84 -9.72
CA ARG A 126 11.29 -14.11 -9.69
C ARG A 126 11.46 -13.14 -10.85
N ALA A 127 11.07 -13.55 -12.06
CA ALA A 127 11.14 -12.70 -13.25
C ALA A 127 10.22 -11.47 -13.12
N GLN A 128 8.96 -11.68 -12.72
CA GLN A 128 8.00 -10.58 -12.51
C GLN A 128 8.40 -9.66 -11.35
N GLY A 129 9.01 -10.22 -10.29
CA GLY A 129 9.57 -9.43 -9.19
C GLY A 129 10.73 -8.54 -9.64
N LEU A 130 11.58 -9.03 -10.54
CA LEU A 130 12.67 -8.24 -11.13
C LEU A 130 12.14 -7.12 -12.03
N GLU A 131 11.11 -7.39 -12.83
CA GLU A 131 10.42 -6.36 -13.63
C GLU A 131 9.82 -5.28 -12.73
N LEU A 132 9.16 -5.66 -11.64
CA LEU A 132 8.60 -4.72 -10.66
C LEU A 132 9.68 -3.87 -9.98
N GLN A 133 10.80 -4.48 -9.59
CA GLN A 133 11.93 -3.76 -9.02
C GLN A 133 12.52 -2.75 -10.01
N THR A 134 12.72 -3.17 -11.27
CA THR A 134 13.26 -2.29 -12.32
C THR A 134 12.32 -1.10 -12.56
N ALA A 135 11.01 -1.35 -12.62
CA ALA A 135 10.03 -0.27 -12.78
C ALA A 135 10.01 0.68 -11.57
N LEU A 136 10.22 0.16 -10.36
CA LEU A 136 10.31 0.96 -9.14
C LEU A 136 11.55 1.85 -9.16
N ASP A 137 12.70 1.31 -9.56
CA ASP A 137 13.95 2.07 -9.65
C ASP A 137 13.82 3.21 -10.67
N MET A 138 13.19 2.95 -11.82
CA MET A 138 12.90 3.98 -12.83
C MET A 138 11.93 5.06 -12.35
N ALA A 139 10.96 4.70 -11.50
CA ALA A 139 9.96 5.65 -10.98
C ALA A 139 10.51 6.55 -9.86
N GLN A 140 11.64 6.19 -9.25
CA GLN A 140 12.27 6.95 -8.16
C GLN A 140 13.29 7.99 -8.63
N ASP A 141 13.49 8.13 -9.94
CA ASP A 141 14.37 9.15 -10.49
C ASP A 141 13.92 10.56 -10.09
N ILE A 142 14.81 11.30 -9.44
CA ILE A 142 14.55 12.66 -9.00
C ILE A 142 14.47 13.56 -10.24
N PRO A 143 13.37 14.30 -10.45
CA PRO A 143 13.24 15.18 -11.60
C PRO A 143 14.29 16.31 -11.54
N PRO A 144 14.68 16.88 -12.70
CA PRO A 144 15.73 17.90 -12.77
C PRO A 144 15.36 19.21 -12.07
N THR A 145 14.10 19.41 -11.68
CA THR A 145 13.65 20.60 -10.98
C THR A 145 12.69 20.20 -9.86
N LEU A 146 13.03 20.58 -8.64
CA LEU A 146 12.20 20.42 -7.46
C LEU A 146 11.63 21.77 -7.07
N VAL A 147 10.31 21.82 -6.85
CA VAL A 147 9.62 23.02 -6.39
C VAL A 147 8.91 22.68 -5.09
N GLN A 148 9.10 23.52 -4.09
CA GLN A 148 8.34 23.41 -2.86
C GLN A 148 6.89 23.80 -3.14
N VAL A 149 6.00 22.84 -2.98
CA VAL A 149 4.56 23.05 -3.17
C VAL A 149 4.01 23.80 -1.93
N PRO A 150 3.11 24.78 -2.10
CA PRO A 150 2.39 25.39 -0.99
C PRO A 150 1.52 24.35 -0.26
N ASP A 151 0.83 24.79 0.81
CA ASP A 151 -0.07 23.94 1.58
C ASP A 151 -1.00 23.10 0.68
N LEU A 152 -1.04 21.78 0.92
CA LEU A 152 -1.76 20.84 0.07
C LEU A 152 -3.27 21.09 0.07
N ASN A 153 -3.85 21.58 1.17
CA ASN A 153 -5.27 21.91 1.22
C ASN A 153 -5.57 23.14 0.34
N GLN A 154 -4.69 24.14 0.34
CA GLN A 154 -4.84 25.29 -0.55
C GLN A 154 -4.76 24.88 -2.02
N LEU A 155 -3.79 24.03 -2.37
CA LEU A 155 -3.66 23.52 -3.74
C LEU A 155 -4.89 22.70 -4.16
N GLN A 156 -5.37 21.80 -3.29
CA GLN A 156 -6.57 21.01 -3.56
C GLN A 156 -7.79 21.91 -3.82
N ASN A 157 -8.03 22.89 -2.96
CA ASN A 157 -9.11 23.85 -3.12
C ASN A 157 -9.01 24.62 -4.45
N PHE A 158 -7.80 24.96 -4.90
CA PHE A 158 -7.58 25.62 -6.18
C PHE A 158 -7.91 24.67 -7.35
N VAL A 159 -7.41 23.44 -7.32
CA VAL A 159 -7.70 22.42 -8.35
C VAL A 159 -9.21 22.14 -8.44
N ASP A 160 -9.91 22.03 -7.30
CA ASP A 160 -11.36 21.80 -7.27
C ASP A 160 -12.17 22.94 -7.90
N ARG A 161 -11.69 24.18 -7.78
CA ARG A 161 -12.29 25.34 -8.47
C ARG A 161 -12.01 25.29 -9.97
N MET A 162 -10.75 25.03 -10.36
CA MET A 162 -10.32 24.98 -11.76
C MET A 162 -10.98 23.85 -12.54
N LYS A 163 -11.26 22.71 -11.89
CA LYS A 163 -12.00 21.58 -12.47
C LYS A 163 -13.37 21.97 -13.02
N ARG A 164 -13.99 23.04 -12.51
CA ARG A 164 -15.27 23.57 -13.03
C ARG A 164 -15.12 24.37 -14.33
N VAL A 165 -13.89 24.81 -14.64
CA VAL A 165 -13.58 25.68 -15.78
C VAL A 165 -13.17 24.86 -17.00
N GLY A 166 -12.55 23.71 -16.82
CA GLY A 166 -12.19 22.79 -17.90
C GLY A 166 -11.53 21.51 -17.41
N ASP A 167 -11.31 20.58 -18.35
CA ASP A 167 -10.80 19.24 -18.05
C ASP A 167 -9.26 19.15 -18.06
N LEU A 168 -8.59 20.19 -18.56
CA LEU A 168 -7.13 20.25 -18.67
C LEU A 168 -6.57 21.38 -17.80
N LEU A 169 -5.63 21.05 -16.93
CA LEU A 169 -4.86 22.02 -16.15
C LEU A 169 -3.40 21.97 -16.61
N ASN A 170 -2.91 23.08 -17.17
CA ASN A 170 -1.50 23.21 -17.51
C ASN A 170 -0.72 23.78 -16.33
N VAL A 171 0.42 23.17 -16.00
CA VAL A 171 1.30 23.57 -14.90
C VAL A 171 2.67 23.90 -15.49
N SER A 172 3.17 25.11 -15.22
CA SER A 172 4.47 25.58 -15.71
C SER A 172 5.32 26.09 -14.55
N ILE A 173 6.60 25.72 -14.54
CA ILE A 173 7.56 26.07 -13.49
C ILE A 173 8.60 27.01 -14.08
N TYR A 174 8.88 28.12 -13.40
CA TYR A 174 9.88 29.10 -13.82
C TYR A 174 10.91 29.31 -12.70
N LYS A 175 12.19 29.40 -13.07
CA LYS A 175 13.25 29.80 -12.14
C LYS A 175 13.22 31.32 -12.00
N TYR A 176 12.79 31.81 -10.84
CA TYR A 176 12.89 33.23 -10.53
C TYR A 176 14.34 33.58 -10.19
N GLN A 177 15.03 34.32 -11.07
CA GLN A 177 16.28 34.97 -10.72
C GLN A 177 15.92 36.25 -9.98
N GLN A 178 16.09 36.27 -8.65
CA GLN A 178 16.07 37.53 -7.91
C GLN A 178 17.30 38.34 -8.35
N LEU A 179 17.04 39.49 -8.99
CA LEU A 179 18.02 40.54 -9.25
C LEU A 179 18.37 41.27 -7.95
#